data_AF-A0A3D5ZQC2-F1
#
_entry.id   AF-A0A3D5ZQC2-F1
#
_cell.length_a   1.000
_cell.length_b   1.000
_cell.length_c   1.000
_cell.angle_alpha   90.00
_cell.angle_beta   90.00
_cell.angle_gamma   90.00
#
_symmetry.space_group_name_H-M   'P 1'
#
loop_
_entity.id
_entity.type
_entity.pdbx_description
1 polymer ?
#
loop_
_entity_poly.entity_id
_entity_poly.type
_entity_poly.pdbx_seq_one_letter_code
_entity_poly.pdbx_strand_id
1 'polypeptide(L)'
;MKKFLSLFLAIITALAVFTFAGCGKGNTVELGYVDLKNNDTGFTATEADTAIAVGIKKGNDLLLKVNEYLLTLSDEDKKDLMQSMVDINSKDDATFERADSNVSSAAKTLKIGMECDYAPFNWTQNDDKNGGYPISNNAGKYANGYDVQIAFKIAEALGYKLEIYAYTWDGLIPAVQSETLDGIIAGMSPTEERKKEVSFSTPYYTSNLVIVTRKDSSVYGKTTLKDIDVSGVKLAAQPGTFHLDALRAQTSNVEVVSSLATFSDMLMALQAGTIDGYVAEEPTAMNVTGQNFNTDEGFFESVGNILKNYWKDFLKGIGYTLLISLVSTLFGLLIGLIIGIIRTIPKSKNKGLRILQKVVDFILSAYIEIFRGTPMMVQAMVIYWGYAFATGGQTLNLMLSAIFIVSINTGAYIAEIVRGGIIGIDKGQFEGARAIGMSHFQTMVHVIIPQVLRSILPAVSNEFVINVKDTSVLNVIGVTELYFFTNIIVKQTYKNFPVYFICCVIYFILTFVITRIIKLIEKKISGKVNYELAGSKVINEVDLHE
;
A
#
# COMPACT_ATOMS: atom_id res chain seq x y z
N MET A 1 8.91 26.07 7.91
CA MET A 1 9.79 24.90 7.70
C MET A 1 10.65 24.61 8.93
N LYS A 2 11.68 25.41 9.28
CA LYS A 2 12.50 25.18 10.49
C LYS A 2 11.69 25.05 11.80
N LYS A 3 10.66 25.89 11.99
CA LYS A 3 9.75 25.81 13.16
C LYS A 3 8.85 24.57 13.18
N PHE A 4 8.47 24.05 12.01
CA PHE A 4 7.65 22.83 11.92
C PHE A 4 8.52 21.60 12.21
N LEU A 5 9.70 21.53 11.59
CA LEU A 5 10.66 20.46 11.82
C LEU A 5 11.15 20.45 13.28
N SER A 6 11.38 21.61 13.89
CA SER A 6 11.81 21.68 15.31
C SER A 6 10.70 21.28 16.27
N LEU A 7 9.44 21.69 16.01
CA LEU A 7 8.29 21.29 16.83
C LEU A 7 8.01 19.79 16.68
N PHE A 8 8.14 19.26 15.46
CA PHE A 8 7.97 17.84 15.16
C PHE A 8 9.07 16.99 15.82
N LEU A 9 10.35 17.40 15.73
CA LEU A 9 11.45 16.75 16.46
C LEU A 9 11.21 16.79 17.97
N ALA A 10 10.78 17.93 18.53
CA ALA A 10 10.53 18.05 19.97
C ALA A 10 9.43 17.10 20.46
N ILE A 11 8.36 16.92 19.68
CA ILE A 11 7.28 15.97 19.97
C ILE A 11 7.79 14.52 19.88
N ILE A 12 8.59 14.20 18.86
CA ILE A 12 9.25 12.89 18.72
C ILE A 12 10.15 12.59 19.92
N THR A 13 11.01 13.53 20.31
CA THR A 13 11.92 13.35 21.45
C THR A 13 11.13 13.15 22.73
N ALA A 14 10.06 13.92 22.96
CA ALA A 14 9.21 13.75 24.14
C ALA A 14 8.48 12.38 24.17
N LEU A 15 8.01 11.88 23.02
CA LEU A 15 7.34 10.57 22.92
C LEU A 15 8.31 9.38 23.04
N ALA A 16 9.52 9.50 22.49
CA ALA A 16 10.51 8.42 22.48
C ALA A 16 11.25 8.27 23.83
N VAL A 17 11.46 9.37 24.57
CA VAL A 17 12.13 9.35 25.89
C VAL A 17 11.34 8.54 26.93
N PHE A 18 10.01 8.42 26.79
CA PHE A 18 9.19 7.66 27.73
C PHE A 18 9.07 6.16 27.43
N THR A 19 9.51 5.68 26.25
CA THR A 19 9.32 4.28 25.83
C THR A 19 10.61 3.54 25.46
N PHE A 20 11.72 4.23 25.14
CA PHE A 20 12.89 3.58 24.55
C PHE A 20 14.23 4.10 25.08
N ALA A 21 14.33 4.33 26.40
CA ALA A 21 15.60 4.52 27.10
C ALA A 21 16.44 3.23 27.04
N GLY A 22 17.05 2.96 25.88
CA GLY A 22 17.73 1.71 25.58
C GLY A 22 17.95 1.41 24.10
N CYS A 23 17.41 2.21 23.16
CA CYS A 23 17.80 2.11 21.74
C CYS A 23 19.27 2.55 21.58
N GLY A 24 20.18 1.58 21.80
CA GLY A 24 21.62 1.74 21.69
C GLY A 24 22.08 2.04 20.27
N LYS A 25 23.40 2.23 20.14
CA LYS A 25 24.07 2.31 18.83
C LYS A 25 23.72 1.06 18.03
N GLY A 26 23.37 1.22 16.75
CA GLY A 26 23.17 0.08 15.87
C GLY A 26 24.43 -0.77 15.84
N ASN A 27 24.31 -2.09 16.03
CA ASN A 27 25.43 -2.97 15.76
C ASN A 27 25.71 -2.92 14.27
N THR A 28 26.95 -2.66 13.88
CA THR A 28 27.42 -2.77 12.50
C THR A 28 27.24 -4.21 12.04
N VAL A 29 26.39 -4.43 11.03
CA VAL A 29 26.14 -5.75 10.44
C VAL A 29 26.88 -5.84 9.11
N GLU A 30 28.00 -6.56 9.11
CA GLU A 30 28.68 -6.88 7.86
C GLU A 30 28.02 -8.08 7.18
N LEU A 31 27.67 -7.92 5.91
CA LEU A 31 27.10 -8.98 5.09
C LEU A 31 28.18 -9.67 4.25
N GLY A 32 27.90 -10.93 3.92
CA GLY A 32 28.64 -11.77 3.00
C GLY A 32 27.68 -12.71 2.29
N TYR A 33 28.20 -13.62 1.47
CA TYR A 33 27.40 -14.69 0.89
C TYR A 33 28.21 -15.98 0.74
N VAL A 34 27.49 -17.09 0.59
CA VAL A 34 28.02 -18.43 0.31
C VAL A 34 27.51 -18.91 -1.03
N ASP A 35 28.41 -19.39 -1.89
CA ASP A 35 28.05 -19.86 -3.22
C ASP A 35 27.24 -21.17 -3.17
N LEU A 36 26.14 -21.23 -3.92
CA LEU A 36 25.42 -22.47 -4.22
C LEU A 36 25.73 -22.92 -5.66
N LYS A 37 26.99 -23.31 -5.90
CA LYS A 37 27.39 -23.79 -7.23
C LYS A 37 26.67 -25.09 -7.55
N ASN A 38 25.91 -25.05 -8.63
CA ASN A 38 25.07 -26.16 -9.09
C ASN A 38 25.90 -27.45 -9.24
N ASN A 39 25.44 -28.53 -8.59
CA ASN A 39 26.06 -29.86 -8.50
C ASN A 39 27.42 -29.93 -7.79
N ASP A 40 28.05 -28.81 -7.44
CA ASP A 40 29.36 -28.77 -6.79
C ASP A 40 29.24 -28.58 -5.26
N THR A 41 28.27 -27.79 -4.80
CA THR A 41 28.10 -27.48 -3.36
C THR A 41 26.99 -28.31 -2.71
N GLY A 42 26.51 -29.36 -3.37
CA GLY A 42 25.35 -30.15 -2.94
C GLY A 42 24.01 -29.46 -3.18
N PHE A 43 24.02 -28.32 -3.87
CA PHE A 43 22.83 -27.64 -4.38
C PHE A 43 22.59 -28.06 -5.84
N THR A 44 21.35 -28.36 -6.20
CA THR A 44 20.95 -28.77 -7.56
C THR A 44 19.90 -27.83 -8.13
N ALA A 45 20.12 -27.36 -9.34
CA ALA A 45 19.16 -26.55 -10.09
C ALA A 45 19.24 -26.89 -11.59
N THR A 46 18.13 -26.76 -12.31
CA THR A 46 18.15 -26.82 -13.78
C THR A 46 18.58 -25.47 -14.35
N GLU A 47 18.90 -25.44 -15.65
CA GLU A 47 19.13 -24.18 -16.36
C GLU A 47 17.90 -23.26 -16.30
N ALA A 48 16.69 -23.83 -16.38
CA ALA A 48 15.45 -23.06 -16.30
C ALA A 48 15.21 -22.47 -14.90
N ASP A 49 15.73 -23.10 -13.84
CA ASP A 49 15.57 -22.63 -12.46
C ASP A 49 16.46 -21.41 -12.15
N THR A 50 17.59 -21.31 -12.85
CA THR A 50 18.62 -20.26 -12.68
C THR A 50 18.58 -19.19 -13.78
N ALA A 51 17.79 -19.43 -14.82
CA ALA A 51 17.52 -18.50 -15.90
C ALA A 51 16.41 -17.51 -15.51
N ILE A 52 16.46 -16.33 -16.11
CA ILE A 52 15.46 -15.26 -15.97
C ILE A 52 14.96 -14.89 -17.37
N ALA A 53 13.64 -14.89 -17.56
CA ALA A 53 13.00 -14.67 -18.85
C ALA A 53 11.79 -13.72 -18.78
N VAL A 54 11.39 -13.19 -19.93
CA VAL A 54 10.21 -12.33 -20.06
C VAL A 54 8.96 -13.21 -20.09
N GLY A 55 8.05 -13.01 -19.14
CA GLY A 55 6.75 -13.70 -19.10
C GLY A 55 5.70 -12.97 -19.93
N ILE A 56 5.01 -13.66 -20.84
CA ILE A 56 4.02 -13.08 -21.76
C ILE A 56 2.79 -14.00 -21.82
N LYS A 57 1.60 -13.45 -22.05
CA LYS A 57 0.38 -14.25 -22.22
C LYS A 57 0.55 -15.29 -23.33
N LYS A 58 0.07 -16.51 -23.09
CA LYS A 58 0.13 -17.59 -24.08
C LYS A 58 -0.57 -17.21 -25.38
N GLY A 59 0.07 -17.54 -26.50
CA GLY A 59 -0.43 -17.27 -27.85
C GLY A 59 -0.29 -15.81 -28.32
N ASN A 60 0.40 -14.95 -27.56
CA ASN A 60 0.63 -13.55 -27.95
C ASN A 60 1.87 -13.42 -28.85
N ASP A 61 1.70 -12.76 -30.00
CA ASP A 61 2.76 -12.52 -31.00
C ASP A 61 3.94 -11.68 -30.48
N LEU A 62 3.76 -10.96 -29.36
CA LEU A 62 4.82 -10.21 -28.69
C LEU A 62 6.03 -11.09 -28.36
N LEU A 63 5.80 -12.37 -28.04
CA LEU A 63 6.85 -13.31 -27.67
C LEU A 63 7.92 -13.45 -28.75
N LEU A 64 7.52 -13.56 -30.02
CA LEU A 64 8.45 -13.71 -31.13
C LEU A 64 9.33 -12.47 -31.27
N LYS A 65 8.71 -11.28 -31.22
CA LYS A 65 9.43 -10.01 -31.37
C LYS A 65 10.40 -9.74 -30.20
N VAL A 66 10.01 -10.14 -28.98
CA VAL A 66 10.89 -10.06 -27.81
C VAL A 66 12.09 -11.00 -27.98
N ASN A 67 11.86 -12.24 -28.42
CA ASN A 67 12.95 -13.19 -28.68
C ASN A 67 13.91 -12.70 -29.76
N GLU A 68 13.39 -12.17 -30.87
CA GLU A 68 14.21 -11.58 -31.93
C GLU A 68 15.15 -10.50 -31.40
N TYR A 69 14.67 -9.63 -30.51
CA TYR A 69 15.51 -8.61 -29.88
C TYR A 69 16.53 -9.21 -28.90
N LEU A 70 16.11 -10.09 -28.00
CA LEU A 70 16.99 -10.66 -26.96
C LEU A 70 18.17 -11.44 -27.55
N LEU A 71 18.00 -12.04 -28.74
CA LEU A 71 19.08 -12.72 -29.47
C LEU A 71 20.15 -11.75 -30.01
N THR A 72 19.86 -10.45 -30.10
CA THR A 72 20.83 -9.43 -30.53
C THR A 72 21.75 -8.96 -29.40
N LEU A 73 21.40 -9.25 -28.14
CA LEU A 73 22.18 -8.84 -26.97
C LEU A 73 23.33 -9.81 -26.74
N SER A 74 24.56 -9.30 -26.77
CA SER A 74 25.74 -10.09 -26.41
C SER A 74 25.75 -10.38 -24.89
N ASP A 75 26.42 -11.46 -24.49
CA ASP A 75 26.54 -11.79 -23.06
C ASP A 75 27.44 -10.78 -22.31
N GLU A 76 28.37 -10.13 -23.02
CA GLU A 76 29.18 -9.04 -22.48
C GLU A 76 28.30 -7.81 -22.18
N ASP A 77 27.45 -7.39 -23.11
CA ASP A 77 26.51 -6.27 -22.90
C ASP A 77 25.57 -6.52 -21.71
N LYS A 78 25.06 -7.75 -21.58
CA LYS A 78 24.20 -8.15 -20.45
C LYS A 78 24.96 -8.05 -19.12
N LYS A 79 26.21 -8.53 -19.08
CA LYS A 79 27.03 -8.51 -17.88
C LYS A 79 27.42 -7.09 -17.48
N ASP A 80 27.83 -6.26 -18.43
CA ASP A 80 28.21 -4.86 -18.19
C ASP A 80 27.03 -4.04 -17.70
N LEU A 81 25.85 -4.26 -18.27
CA LEU A 81 24.62 -3.64 -17.82
C LEU A 81 24.29 -4.07 -16.38
N MET A 82 24.37 -5.36 -16.06
CA MET A 82 24.13 -5.85 -14.69
C MET A 82 25.13 -5.25 -13.69
N GLN A 83 26.41 -5.22 -14.03
CA GLN A 83 27.44 -4.63 -13.16
C GLN A 83 27.18 -3.14 -12.91
N SER A 84 26.74 -2.41 -13.95
CA SER A 84 26.35 -1.01 -13.80
C SER A 84 25.19 -0.85 -12.82
N MET A 85 24.19 -1.74 -12.86
CA MET A 85 23.04 -1.71 -11.95
C MET A 85 23.41 -2.07 -10.51
N VAL A 86 24.32 -3.03 -10.32
CA VAL A 86 24.92 -3.35 -9.02
C VAL A 86 25.63 -2.11 -8.46
N ASP A 87 26.46 -1.45 -9.28
CA ASP A 87 27.26 -0.31 -8.88
C ASP A 87 26.40 0.90 -8.48
N ILE A 88 25.43 1.32 -9.29
CA ILE A 88 24.57 2.48 -8.98
C ILE A 88 23.70 2.30 -7.73
N ASN A 89 23.44 1.04 -7.34
CA ASN A 89 22.63 0.74 -6.17
C ASN A 89 23.49 0.43 -4.93
N SER A 90 24.79 0.16 -5.09
CA SER A 90 25.70 -0.15 -3.97
C SER A 90 26.73 0.93 -3.65
N LYS A 91 27.07 1.79 -4.62
CA LYS A 91 28.12 2.82 -4.51
C LYS A 91 27.50 4.21 -4.68
N ASP A 92 27.83 5.13 -3.77
CA ASP A 92 27.28 6.48 -3.75
C ASP A 92 27.70 7.35 -4.95
N ASP A 93 28.83 7.04 -5.59
CA ASP A 93 29.44 7.82 -6.69
C ASP A 93 29.18 7.24 -8.09
N ALA A 94 28.54 6.07 -8.18
CA ALA A 94 28.24 5.44 -9.44
C ALA A 94 27.10 6.16 -10.18
N THR A 95 27.29 6.36 -11.48
CA THR A 95 26.30 7.02 -12.36
C THR A 95 26.01 6.14 -13.57
N PHE A 96 24.77 6.20 -14.05
CA PHE A 96 24.37 5.51 -15.27
C PHE A 96 23.55 6.44 -16.16
N GLU A 97 23.92 6.53 -17.43
CA GLU A 97 23.17 7.33 -18.40
C GLU A 97 22.49 6.40 -19.41
N ARG A 98 21.16 6.38 -19.37
CA ARG A 98 20.35 5.70 -20.38
C ARG A 98 20.15 6.63 -21.57
N ALA A 99 20.23 6.10 -22.78
CA ALA A 99 19.85 6.83 -23.97
C ALA A 99 18.39 7.33 -23.89
N ASP A 100 18.14 8.52 -24.42
CA ASP A 100 16.79 9.04 -24.57
C ASP A 100 15.95 8.17 -25.51
N SER A 101 14.65 8.07 -25.22
CA SER A 101 13.70 7.35 -26.06
C SER A 101 13.52 8.08 -27.38
N ASN A 102 13.63 7.35 -28.50
CA ASN A 102 13.31 7.87 -29.83
C ASN A 102 11.87 7.55 -30.24
N VAL A 103 11.09 6.90 -29.36
CA VAL A 103 9.72 6.47 -29.65
C VAL A 103 8.73 7.60 -29.43
N SER A 104 7.82 7.77 -30.40
CA SER A 104 6.75 8.77 -30.31
C SER A 104 5.84 8.55 -29.10
N SER A 105 5.42 9.64 -28.43
CA SER A 105 4.44 9.57 -27.34
C SER A 105 3.06 9.04 -27.77
N ALA A 106 2.78 9.02 -29.08
CA ALA A 106 1.57 8.46 -29.66
C ALA A 106 1.72 6.97 -30.09
N ALA A 107 2.89 6.37 -29.87
CA ALA A 107 3.13 4.97 -30.17
C ALA A 107 2.28 4.04 -29.30
N LYS A 108 2.13 2.79 -29.74
CA LYS A 108 1.48 1.75 -28.94
C LYS A 108 2.24 1.57 -27.62
N THR A 109 1.51 1.43 -26.52
CA THR A 109 2.08 1.22 -25.19
C THR A 109 2.47 -0.24 -24.99
N LEU A 110 3.62 -0.47 -24.36
CA LEU A 110 4.04 -1.75 -23.79
C LEU A 110 3.96 -1.67 -22.26
N LYS A 111 2.99 -2.35 -21.65
CA LYS A 111 2.80 -2.37 -20.20
C LYS A 111 3.56 -3.52 -19.58
N ILE A 112 4.62 -3.22 -18.83
CA ILE A 112 5.46 -4.22 -18.18
C ILE A 112 5.24 -4.19 -16.67
N GLY A 113 4.98 -5.36 -16.08
CA GLY A 113 4.93 -5.54 -14.63
C GLY A 113 6.26 -6.01 -14.06
N MET A 114 6.59 -5.46 -12.88
CA MET A 114 7.70 -5.88 -12.03
C MET A 114 7.41 -5.55 -10.56
N GLU A 115 8.22 -6.07 -9.62
CA GLU A 115 7.98 -5.80 -8.19
C GLU A 115 8.42 -4.39 -7.75
N CYS A 116 9.45 -3.85 -8.41
CA CYS A 116 10.19 -2.66 -8.00
C CYS A 116 10.73 -2.76 -6.56
N ASP A 117 11.07 -3.98 -6.10
CA ASP A 117 11.56 -4.29 -4.75
C ASP A 117 12.55 -5.47 -4.73
N TYR A 118 13.32 -5.59 -5.81
CA TYR A 118 14.28 -6.65 -6.04
C TYR A 118 15.58 -6.12 -6.68
N ALA A 119 16.36 -5.34 -5.93
CA ALA A 119 17.65 -4.81 -6.41
C ALA A 119 18.70 -5.93 -6.57
N PRO A 120 19.58 -5.86 -7.60
CA PRO A 120 19.74 -4.82 -8.61
C PRO A 120 18.87 -5.02 -9.87
N PHE A 121 17.96 -6.00 -9.87
CA PHE A 121 17.09 -6.28 -11.01
C PHE A 121 16.04 -5.21 -11.23
N ASN A 122 15.27 -4.87 -10.19
CA ASN A 122 14.30 -3.78 -10.24
C ASN A 122 14.08 -3.20 -8.83
N TRP A 123 14.21 -1.89 -8.62
CA TRP A 123 13.90 -1.24 -7.34
C TRP A 123 13.20 0.11 -7.54
N THR A 124 12.59 0.63 -6.47
CA THR A 124 11.95 1.94 -6.47
C THR A 124 12.89 3.03 -5.95
N GLN A 125 12.98 4.15 -6.67
CA GLN A 125 13.68 5.38 -6.26
C GLN A 125 12.78 6.63 -6.45
N ASN A 126 13.30 7.80 -6.04
CA ASN A 126 12.51 9.03 -5.90
C ASN A 126 12.70 10.03 -7.06
N ASP A 127 13.63 9.77 -7.96
CA ASP A 127 13.93 10.59 -9.12
C ASP A 127 14.27 9.73 -10.35
N ASP A 128 14.38 10.36 -11.51
CA ASP A 128 14.71 9.74 -12.80
C ASP A 128 16.21 9.55 -13.02
N LYS A 129 17.04 9.81 -12.01
CA LYS A 129 18.50 9.71 -12.14
C LYS A 129 18.94 8.28 -12.40
N ASN A 130 20.15 8.14 -12.92
CA ASN A 130 20.81 6.85 -13.11
C ASN A 130 19.98 5.86 -13.95
N GLY A 131 19.21 6.35 -14.92
CA GLY A 131 18.34 5.51 -15.76
C GLY A 131 16.98 5.18 -15.15
N GLY A 132 16.54 5.89 -14.11
CA GLY A 132 15.20 5.75 -13.55
C GLY A 132 14.09 5.93 -14.60
N TYR A 133 13.02 5.14 -14.49
CA TYR A 133 11.85 5.20 -15.37
C TYR A 133 10.57 5.35 -14.55
N PRO A 134 9.63 6.24 -14.90
CA PRO A 134 8.42 6.46 -14.11
C PRO A 134 7.60 5.18 -13.87
N ILE A 135 7.14 4.99 -12.64
CA ILE A 135 6.19 3.91 -12.30
C ILE A 135 4.76 4.43 -12.50
N SER A 136 4.06 3.89 -13.50
CA SER A 136 2.74 4.35 -13.95
C SER A 136 1.68 4.33 -12.85
N ASN A 137 1.69 3.30 -11.99
CA ASN A 137 0.75 3.17 -10.87
C ASN A 137 1.30 3.72 -9.53
N ASN A 138 2.44 4.43 -9.54
CA ASN A 138 3.05 5.01 -8.35
C ASN A 138 3.61 6.41 -8.65
N ALA A 139 2.74 7.42 -8.58
CA ALA A 139 3.03 8.77 -9.05
C ALA A 139 4.24 9.42 -8.33
N GLY A 140 5.21 9.86 -9.13
CA GLY A 140 6.44 10.50 -8.65
C GLY A 140 7.45 9.54 -8.05
N LYS A 141 7.30 8.24 -8.31
CA LYS A 141 8.32 7.20 -8.07
C LYS A 141 8.79 6.65 -9.40
N TYR A 142 10.03 6.16 -9.37
CA TYR A 142 10.72 5.67 -10.55
C TYR A 142 11.27 4.28 -10.27
N ALA A 143 11.10 3.36 -11.22
CA ALA A 143 11.76 2.07 -11.21
C ALA A 143 13.16 2.22 -11.80
N ASN A 144 14.14 1.52 -11.24
CA ASN A 144 15.47 1.41 -11.83
C ASN A 144 15.99 -0.02 -11.66
N GLY A 145 17.06 -0.38 -12.37
CA GLY A 145 17.66 -1.71 -12.34
C GLY A 145 17.68 -2.42 -13.68
N TYR A 146 18.28 -3.61 -13.68
CA TYR A 146 18.55 -4.37 -14.89
C TYR A 146 17.28 -4.68 -15.70
N ASP A 147 16.21 -5.13 -15.05
CA ASP A 147 14.92 -5.42 -15.67
C ASP A 147 14.30 -4.19 -16.31
N VAL A 148 14.47 -3.02 -15.68
CA VAL A 148 13.98 -1.73 -16.20
C VAL A 148 14.71 -1.38 -17.50
N GLN A 149 16.03 -1.57 -17.52
CA GLN A 149 16.83 -1.29 -18.71
C GLN A 149 16.54 -2.29 -19.84
N ILE A 150 16.33 -3.57 -19.52
CA ILE A 150 15.90 -4.59 -20.49
C ILE A 150 14.51 -4.26 -21.03
N ALA A 151 13.55 -3.90 -20.18
CA ALA A 151 12.21 -3.49 -20.59
C ALA A 151 12.24 -2.26 -21.53
N PHE A 152 13.05 -1.26 -21.20
CA PHE A 152 13.25 -0.08 -22.04
C PHE A 152 13.82 -0.44 -23.40
N LYS A 153 14.90 -1.23 -23.41
CA LYS A 153 15.57 -1.71 -24.63
C LYS A 153 14.64 -2.51 -25.54
N ILE A 154 13.83 -3.40 -24.98
CA ILE A 154 12.79 -4.13 -25.70
C ILE A 154 11.75 -3.15 -26.28
N ALA A 155 11.23 -2.22 -25.47
CA ALA A 155 10.22 -1.27 -25.92
C ALA A 155 10.73 -0.40 -27.09
N GLU A 156 11.95 0.13 -26.99
CA GLU A 156 12.60 0.91 -28.05
C GLU A 156 12.74 0.09 -29.34
N ALA A 157 13.23 -1.15 -29.26
CA ALA A 157 13.40 -2.02 -30.42
C ALA A 157 12.07 -2.35 -31.12
N LEU A 158 10.97 -2.42 -30.37
CA LEU A 158 9.62 -2.65 -30.89
C LEU A 158 8.94 -1.36 -31.38
N GLY A 159 9.52 -0.19 -31.11
CA GLY A 159 8.91 1.11 -31.37
C GLY A 159 7.70 1.39 -30.47
N TYR A 160 7.68 0.84 -29.25
CA TYR A 160 6.56 0.94 -28.31
C TYR A 160 6.92 1.90 -27.17
N LYS A 161 5.94 2.65 -26.69
CA LYS A 161 6.09 3.48 -25.49
C LYS A 161 6.06 2.56 -24.27
N LEU A 162 7.12 2.53 -23.47
CA LEU A 162 7.14 1.75 -22.23
C LEU A 162 6.24 2.37 -21.15
N GLU A 163 5.51 1.53 -20.42
CA GLU A 163 4.88 1.88 -19.15
C GLU A 163 5.19 0.79 -18.12
N ILE A 164 5.80 1.17 -16.99
CA ILE A 164 6.17 0.25 -15.92
C ILE A 164 5.13 0.27 -14.81
N TYR A 165 4.72 -0.90 -14.34
CA TYR A 165 3.77 -1.07 -13.26
C TYR A 165 4.40 -1.89 -12.13
N ALA A 166 4.34 -1.36 -10.91
CA ALA A 166 4.75 -2.08 -9.71
C ALA A 166 3.63 -3.02 -9.24
N TYR A 167 3.91 -4.30 -9.09
CA TYR A 167 2.97 -5.36 -8.66
C TYR A 167 3.58 -6.22 -7.56
N THR A 168 2.75 -6.93 -6.79
CA THR A 168 3.26 -8.01 -5.93
C THR A 168 3.64 -9.22 -6.78
N TRP A 169 4.58 -10.04 -6.31
CA TRP A 169 5.01 -11.26 -7.00
C TRP A 169 3.86 -12.15 -7.49
N ASP A 170 2.91 -12.44 -6.59
CA ASP A 170 1.72 -13.25 -6.85
C ASP A 170 0.71 -12.59 -7.79
N GLY A 171 0.77 -11.26 -7.95
CA GLY A 171 -0.09 -10.49 -8.83
C GLY A 171 0.39 -10.42 -10.28
N LEU A 172 1.65 -10.73 -10.57
CA LEU A 172 2.26 -10.56 -11.90
C LEU A 172 1.63 -11.48 -12.96
N ILE A 173 1.57 -12.80 -12.70
CA ILE A 173 1.00 -13.78 -13.64
C ILE A 173 -0.49 -13.52 -13.89
N PRO A 174 -1.34 -13.33 -12.86
CA PRO A 174 -2.74 -12.97 -13.05
C PRO A 174 -2.92 -11.71 -13.90
N ALA A 175 -2.08 -10.69 -13.68
CA ALA A 175 -2.15 -9.43 -14.43
C ALA A 175 -1.85 -9.58 -15.93
N VAL A 176 -0.92 -10.47 -16.31
CA VAL A 176 -0.67 -10.81 -17.71
C VAL A 176 -1.78 -11.69 -18.29
N GLN A 177 -2.28 -12.68 -17.54
CA GLN A 177 -3.39 -13.52 -17.99
C GLN A 177 -4.64 -12.68 -18.29
N SER A 178 -4.89 -11.67 -17.46
CA SER A 178 -5.99 -10.74 -17.57
C SER A 178 -5.74 -9.57 -18.54
N GLU A 179 -4.60 -9.57 -19.25
CA GLU A 179 -4.21 -8.52 -20.22
C GLU A 179 -4.16 -7.10 -19.64
N THR A 180 -4.03 -6.95 -18.32
CA THR A 180 -3.72 -5.64 -17.73
C THR A 180 -2.29 -5.23 -18.00
N LEU A 181 -1.40 -6.23 -18.12
CA LEU A 181 -0.01 -6.12 -18.51
C LEU A 181 0.22 -6.91 -19.80
N ASP A 182 1.11 -6.41 -20.65
CA ASP A 182 1.55 -7.08 -21.87
C ASP A 182 2.66 -8.12 -21.58
N GLY A 183 3.45 -7.90 -20.52
CA GLY A 183 4.49 -8.83 -20.09
C GLY A 183 5.05 -8.57 -18.69
N ILE A 184 5.88 -9.51 -18.23
CA ILE A 184 6.56 -9.51 -16.93
C ILE A 184 8.06 -9.51 -17.19
N ILE A 185 8.77 -8.53 -16.62
CA ILE A 185 10.23 -8.47 -16.62
C ILE A 185 10.63 -8.14 -15.18
N ALA A 186 10.81 -9.17 -14.36
CA ALA A 186 10.83 -9.05 -12.91
C ALA A 186 11.74 -10.09 -12.23
N GLY A 187 12.86 -10.48 -12.85
CA GLY A 187 13.69 -11.57 -12.30
C GLY A 187 13.00 -12.96 -12.30
N MET A 188 12.01 -13.18 -13.17
CA MET A 188 11.19 -14.40 -13.12
C MET A 188 11.79 -15.58 -13.88
N SER A 189 12.04 -16.69 -13.16
CA SER A 189 12.47 -17.95 -13.77
C SER A 189 11.35 -18.66 -14.53
N PRO A 190 11.63 -19.22 -15.73
CA PRO A 190 10.67 -19.95 -16.56
C PRO A 190 10.45 -21.39 -16.06
N THR A 191 9.92 -21.54 -14.84
CA THR A 191 9.63 -22.85 -14.24
C THR A 191 8.56 -23.62 -15.01
N GLU A 192 8.60 -24.96 -14.95
CA GLU A 192 7.62 -25.82 -15.64
C GLU A 192 6.18 -25.58 -15.19
N GLU A 193 5.98 -25.15 -13.94
CA GLU A 193 4.67 -24.74 -13.46
C GLU A 193 4.19 -23.46 -14.13
N ARG A 194 5.00 -22.40 -14.14
CA ARG A 194 4.63 -21.11 -14.75
C ARG A 194 4.45 -21.21 -16.26
N LYS A 195 5.21 -22.08 -16.94
CA LYS A 195 5.03 -22.39 -18.37
C LYS A 195 3.65 -22.97 -18.69
N LYS A 196 2.89 -23.47 -17.71
CA LYS A 196 1.49 -23.88 -17.91
C LYS A 196 0.55 -22.68 -18.02
N GLU A 197 0.93 -21.55 -17.43
CA GLU A 197 0.11 -20.35 -17.29
C GLU A 197 0.47 -19.24 -18.29
N VAL A 198 1.76 -19.01 -18.51
CA VAL A 198 2.31 -17.99 -19.41
C VAL A 198 3.38 -18.58 -20.33
N SER A 199 3.67 -17.89 -21.43
CA SER A 199 4.82 -18.19 -22.28
C SER A 199 6.04 -17.41 -21.80
N PHE A 200 7.24 -17.99 -21.92
CA PHE A 200 8.49 -17.32 -21.59
C PHE A 200 9.35 -17.10 -22.82
N SER A 201 10.04 -15.96 -22.87
CA SER A 201 11.08 -15.68 -23.86
C SER A 201 12.31 -16.57 -23.69
N THR A 202 13.28 -16.44 -24.59
CA THR A 202 14.66 -16.83 -24.29
C THR A 202 15.16 -16.07 -23.05
N PRO A 203 16.00 -16.68 -22.21
CA PRO A 203 16.52 -16.00 -21.03
C PRO A 203 17.30 -14.73 -21.39
N TYR A 204 17.06 -13.66 -20.64
CA TYR A 204 17.82 -12.41 -20.74
C TYR A 204 18.89 -12.29 -19.64
N TYR A 205 18.90 -13.22 -18.69
CA TYR A 205 19.95 -13.39 -17.69
C TYR A 205 19.97 -14.82 -17.16
N THR A 206 21.14 -15.31 -16.74
CA THR A 206 21.29 -16.57 -16.01
C THR A 206 22.25 -16.29 -14.85
N SER A 207 21.86 -16.68 -13.64
CA SER A 207 22.62 -16.39 -12.42
C SER A 207 22.97 -17.65 -11.65
N ASN A 208 24.13 -17.66 -11.01
CA ASN A 208 24.33 -18.55 -9.87
C ASN A 208 23.44 -18.12 -8.71
N LEU A 209 23.03 -19.10 -7.90
CA LEU A 209 22.37 -18.85 -6.63
C LEU A 209 23.40 -18.87 -5.50
N VAL A 210 23.11 -18.10 -4.48
CA VAL A 210 23.95 -17.94 -3.29
C VAL A 210 23.06 -17.80 -2.06
N ILE A 211 23.63 -18.00 -0.88
CA ILE A 211 23.00 -17.67 0.40
C ILE A 211 23.64 -16.40 0.92
N VAL A 212 22.89 -15.30 0.90
CA VAL A 212 23.30 -14.05 1.56
C VAL A 212 23.19 -14.25 3.06
N THR A 213 24.22 -13.87 3.80
CA THR A 213 24.31 -14.09 5.25
C THR A 213 25.09 -12.97 5.93
N ARG A 214 25.00 -12.87 7.26
CA ARG A 214 25.90 -12.00 8.04
C ARG A 214 27.26 -12.67 8.20
N LYS A 215 28.34 -11.90 8.19
CA LYS A 215 29.69 -12.46 8.41
C LYS A 215 29.88 -13.06 9.81
N ASP A 216 29.07 -12.65 10.78
CA ASP A 216 29.05 -13.20 12.14
C ASP A 216 28.10 -14.40 12.30
N SER A 217 27.38 -14.79 11.24
CA SER A 217 26.49 -15.94 11.23
C SER A 217 27.26 -17.26 11.18
N SER A 218 26.66 -18.33 11.73
CA SER A 218 27.16 -19.71 11.61
C SER A 218 27.16 -20.24 10.16
N VAL A 219 26.42 -19.57 9.26
CA VAL A 219 26.34 -19.88 7.83
C VAL A 219 27.54 -19.35 7.06
N TYR A 220 28.16 -18.26 7.51
CA TYR A 220 29.27 -17.65 6.77
C TYR A 220 30.51 -18.55 6.75
N GLY A 221 31.19 -18.58 5.59
CA GLY A 221 32.39 -19.40 5.38
C GLY A 221 32.12 -20.90 5.15
N LYS A 222 30.86 -21.35 5.18
CA LYS A 222 30.48 -22.69 4.71
C LYS A 222 30.61 -22.76 3.19
N THR A 223 30.86 -23.96 2.67
CA THR A 223 31.08 -24.17 1.22
C THR A 223 30.08 -25.14 0.59
N THR A 224 29.34 -25.90 1.39
CA THR A 224 28.32 -26.82 0.90
C THR A 224 26.99 -26.61 1.60
N LEU A 225 25.87 -26.92 0.92
CA LEU A 225 24.53 -26.86 1.50
C LEU A 225 24.41 -27.78 2.72
N LYS A 226 25.10 -28.93 2.69
CA LYS A 226 25.15 -29.88 3.81
C LYS A 226 25.81 -29.30 5.07
N ASP A 227 26.81 -28.44 4.91
CA ASP A 227 27.47 -27.79 6.07
C ASP A 227 26.59 -26.71 6.71
N ILE A 228 25.61 -26.22 5.96
CA ILE A 228 24.61 -25.23 6.38
C ILE A 228 23.37 -25.93 6.95
N ASP A 229 23.04 -27.13 6.46
CA ASP A 229 21.87 -27.92 6.83
C ASP A 229 21.96 -28.56 8.23
N VAL A 230 21.98 -27.70 9.25
CA VAL A 230 22.07 -28.06 10.66
C VAL A 230 20.94 -27.42 11.46
N SER A 231 20.57 -28.06 12.57
CA SER A 231 19.49 -27.58 13.44
C SER A 231 19.82 -26.20 14.03
N GLY A 232 18.82 -25.32 14.04
CA GLY A 232 18.94 -23.97 14.58
C GLY A 232 19.31 -22.89 13.56
N VAL A 233 19.66 -23.27 12.32
CA VAL A 233 19.88 -22.32 11.22
C VAL A 233 18.54 -21.96 10.58
N LYS A 234 18.30 -20.66 10.36
CA LYS A 234 17.10 -20.13 9.71
C LYS A 234 17.43 -19.59 8.33
N LEU A 235 16.90 -20.22 7.28
CA LEU A 235 17.08 -19.75 5.91
C LEU A 235 15.75 -19.28 5.32
N ALA A 236 15.76 -18.11 4.68
CA ALA A 236 14.58 -17.56 4.02
C ALA A 236 14.68 -17.65 2.49
N ALA A 237 13.51 -17.71 1.87
CA ALA A 237 13.34 -17.50 0.44
C ALA A 237 11.92 -16.99 0.17
N GLN A 238 11.77 -16.21 -0.90
CA GLN A 238 10.50 -15.60 -1.27
C GLN A 238 9.45 -16.68 -1.63
N PRO A 239 8.21 -16.60 -1.11
CA PRO A 239 7.11 -17.50 -1.47
C PRO A 239 6.83 -17.56 -2.97
N GLY A 240 6.59 -18.77 -3.48
CA GLY A 240 6.28 -18.99 -4.89
C GLY A 240 7.49 -18.83 -5.81
N THR A 241 8.72 -19.00 -5.30
CA THR A 241 9.97 -19.01 -6.08
C THR A 241 10.68 -20.35 -5.99
N PHE A 242 11.49 -20.66 -7.02
CA PHE A 242 12.36 -21.84 -7.00
C PHE A 242 13.30 -21.84 -5.79
N HIS A 243 13.74 -20.67 -5.32
CA HIS A 243 14.60 -20.56 -4.14
C HIS A 243 13.99 -21.25 -2.91
N LEU A 244 12.70 -21.03 -2.68
CA LEU A 244 11.98 -21.63 -1.56
C LEU A 244 11.78 -23.13 -1.75
N ASP A 245 11.42 -23.54 -2.96
CA ASP A 245 11.22 -24.95 -3.28
C ASP A 245 12.53 -25.73 -3.16
N ALA A 246 13.64 -25.16 -3.62
CA ALA A 246 14.96 -25.73 -3.52
C ALA A 246 15.41 -25.87 -2.07
N LEU A 247 15.22 -24.84 -1.22
CA LEU A 247 15.50 -24.96 0.21
C LEU A 247 14.70 -26.11 0.83
N ARG A 248 13.38 -26.17 0.60
CA ARG A 248 12.52 -27.23 1.16
C ARG A 248 12.87 -28.63 0.67
N ALA A 249 13.28 -28.76 -0.59
CA ALA A 249 13.58 -30.05 -1.20
C ALA A 249 14.98 -30.56 -0.86
N GLN A 250 15.95 -29.66 -0.62
CA GLN A 250 17.38 -29.99 -0.54
C GLN A 250 17.98 -29.80 0.86
N THR A 251 17.19 -29.36 1.84
CA THR A 251 17.58 -29.26 3.25
C THR A 251 16.59 -30.03 4.14
N SER A 252 17.04 -30.50 5.30
CA SER A 252 16.22 -31.30 6.22
C SER A 252 16.24 -30.80 7.67
N ASN A 253 17.26 -30.04 8.07
CA ASN A 253 17.50 -29.61 9.45
C ASN A 253 17.37 -28.09 9.65
N VAL A 254 17.48 -27.28 8.59
CA VAL A 254 17.24 -25.83 8.68
C VAL A 254 15.76 -25.51 8.90
N GLU A 255 15.50 -24.41 9.60
CA GLU A 255 14.16 -23.80 9.66
C GLU A 255 13.96 -22.93 8.42
N VAL A 256 13.11 -23.37 7.49
CA VAL A 256 12.80 -22.63 6.27
C VAL A 256 11.74 -21.56 6.55
N VAL A 257 12.14 -20.29 6.44
CA VAL A 257 11.28 -19.12 6.65
C VAL A 257 10.65 -18.69 5.33
N SER A 258 9.32 -18.77 5.23
CA SER A 258 8.56 -18.41 4.03
C SER A 258 7.50 -17.31 4.28
N SER A 259 7.66 -16.52 5.34
CA SER A 259 6.73 -15.43 5.67
C SER A 259 7.16 -14.06 5.13
N LEU A 260 8.34 -13.98 4.52
CA LEU A 260 8.93 -12.73 4.01
C LEU A 260 8.62 -12.64 2.52
N ALA A 261 7.89 -11.59 2.12
CA ALA A 261 7.26 -11.53 0.81
C ALA A 261 8.19 -10.97 -0.27
N THR A 262 9.24 -10.24 0.09
CA THR A 262 10.17 -9.61 -0.86
C THR A 262 11.64 -9.78 -0.42
N PHE A 263 12.56 -9.53 -1.34
CA PHE A 263 14.00 -9.55 -1.04
C PHE A 263 14.41 -8.47 -0.03
N SER A 264 13.76 -7.30 -0.06
CA SER A 264 13.95 -6.26 0.96
C SER A 264 13.51 -6.74 2.35
N ASP A 265 12.38 -7.46 2.45
CA ASP A 265 11.94 -8.05 3.72
C ASP A 265 12.98 -9.05 4.26
N MET A 266 13.55 -9.88 3.38
CA MET A 266 14.60 -10.85 3.73
C MET A 266 15.91 -10.17 4.16
N LEU A 267 16.35 -9.13 3.44
CA LEU A 267 17.53 -8.35 3.82
C LEU A 267 17.36 -7.69 5.20
N MET A 268 16.21 -7.06 5.45
CA MET A 268 15.92 -6.46 6.74
C MET A 268 15.83 -7.49 7.87
N ALA A 269 15.22 -8.65 7.61
CA ALA A 269 15.17 -9.75 8.56
C ALA A 269 16.58 -10.31 8.88
N LEU A 270 17.46 -10.35 7.88
CA LEU A 270 18.86 -10.76 8.03
C LEU A 270 19.64 -9.75 8.87
N GLN A 271 19.50 -8.46 8.60
CA GLN A 271 20.10 -7.38 9.37
C GLN A 271 19.61 -7.37 10.83
N ALA A 272 18.33 -7.66 11.04
CA ALA A 272 17.74 -7.73 12.37
C ALA A 272 18.14 -8.98 13.18
N GLY A 273 18.85 -9.94 12.57
CA GLY A 273 19.22 -11.19 13.26
C GLY A 273 18.10 -12.22 13.36
N THR A 274 16.97 -12.00 12.69
CA THR A 274 15.79 -12.90 12.78
C THR A 274 15.90 -14.13 11.88
N ILE A 275 16.76 -14.06 10.86
CA ILE A 275 17.17 -15.17 10.00
C ILE A 275 18.70 -15.21 9.91
N ASP A 276 19.26 -16.35 9.50
CA ASP A 276 20.71 -16.55 9.37
C ASP A 276 21.19 -16.40 7.92
N GLY A 277 20.28 -16.55 6.95
CA GLY A 277 20.56 -16.24 5.55
C GLY A 277 19.31 -16.28 4.68
N TYR A 278 19.43 -15.82 3.44
CA TYR A 278 18.39 -16.00 2.43
C TYR A 278 18.99 -16.35 1.07
N VAL A 279 18.26 -17.14 0.29
CA VAL A 279 18.69 -17.54 -1.06
C VAL A 279 18.37 -16.41 -2.05
N ALA A 280 19.37 -16.06 -2.84
CA ALA A 280 19.27 -15.04 -3.88
C ALA A 280 20.27 -15.32 -5.02
N GLU A 281 20.18 -14.50 -6.05
CA GLU A 281 21.06 -14.48 -7.20
C GLU A 281 22.36 -13.77 -6.85
N GLU A 282 23.46 -14.20 -7.45
CA GLU A 282 24.79 -13.63 -7.22
C GLU A 282 24.84 -12.09 -7.38
N PRO A 283 24.22 -11.45 -8.40
CA PRO A 283 24.17 -9.99 -8.48
C PRO A 283 23.44 -9.32 -7.31
N THR A 284 22.39 -9.97 -6.78
CA THR A 284 21.67 -9.50 -5.59
C THR A 284 22.59 -9.54 -4.37
N ALA A 285 23.37 -10.60 -4.22
CA ALA A 285 24.36 -10.69 -3.16
C ALA A 285 25.50 -9.68 -3.30
N MET A 286 26.03 -9.49 -4.52
CA MET A 286 27.04 -8.46 -4.81
C MET A 286 26.53 -7.06 -4.47
N ASN A 287 25.27 -6.78 -4.82
CA ASN A 287 24.62 -5.51 -4.52
C ASN A 287 24.55 -5.25 -3.01
N VAL A 288 23.97 -6.17 -2.24
CA VAL A 288 23.78 -5.96 -0.79
C VAL A 288 25.09 -6.01 -0.02
N THR A 289 26.07 -6.82 -0.42
CA THR A 289 27.38 -6.87 0.24
C THR A 289 28.27 -5.67 -0.12
N GLY A 290 28.04 -5.04 -1.27
CA GLY A 290 28.67 -3.79 -1.66
C GLY A 290 28.08 -2.56 -0.96
N GLN A 291 26.83 -2.64 -0.47
CA GLN A 291 26.18 -1.55 0.25
C GLN A 291 26.78 -1.35 1.65
N ASN A 292 26.97 -0.08 2.01
CA ASN A 292 27.39 0.27 3.36
C ASN A 292 26.17 0.50 4.27
N PHE A 293 25.74 -0.56 4.95
CA PHE A 293 24.70 -0.47 5.98
C PHE A 293 25.21 0.03 7.33
N ASN A 294 26.53 0.17 7.50
CA ASN A 294 27.15 0.61 8.73
C ASN A 294 26.95 2.11 8.89
N THR A 295 25.84 2.46 9.53
CA THR A 295 25.66 3.77 10.11
C THR A 295 25.83 3.59 11.61
N ASP A 296 26.92 4.11 12.19
CA ASP A 296 27.07 4.32 13.65
C ASP A 296 26.01 5.30 14.22
N GLU A 297 24.96 5.58 13.43
CA GLU A 297 23.92 6.54 13.73
C GLU A 297 23.07 6.03 14.89
N GLY A 298 22.84 6.90 15.86
CA GLY A 298 21.86 6.62 16.90
C GLY A 298 20.45 6.64 16.30
N PHE A 299 19.49 5.99 16.97
CA PHE A 299 18.07 6.00 16.56
C PHE A 299 17.54 7.41 16.20
N PHE A 300 17.82 8.42 17.04
CA PHE A 300 17.35 9.78 16.80
C PHE A 300 18.02 10.47 15.61
N GLU A 301 19.29 10.14 15.34
CA GLU A 301 20.00 10.62 14.16
C GLU A 301 19.40 10.00 12.89
N SER A 302 19.13 8.68 12.93
CA SER A 302 18.40 7.96 11.89
C SER A 302 17.07 8.63 11.56
N VAL A 303 16.25 8.89 12.60
CA VAL A 303 14.97 9.58 12.45
C VAL A 303 15.14 10.98 11.83
N GLY A 304 16.14 11.74 12.28
CA GLY A 304 16.47 13.05 11.72
C GLY A 304 16.85 13.00 10.24
N ASN A 305 17.70 12.04 9.86
CA ASN A 305 18.16 11.82 8.49
C ASN A 305 17.01 11.40 7.58
N ILE A 306 16.18 10.45 8.02
CA ILE A 306 14.99 9.99 7.29
C ILE A 306 14.04 11.17 7.05
N LEU A 307 13.72 11.95 8.09
CA LEU A 307 12.84 13.11 7.92
C LEU A 307 13.43 14.14 6.96
N LYS A 308 14.73 14.42 7.04
CA LYS A 308 15.41 15.36 6.15
C LYS A 308 15.34 14.92 4.68
N ASN A 309 15.56 13.64 4.42
CA ASN A 309 15.66 13.11 3.06
C ASN A 309 14.28 12.80 2.44
N TYR A 310 13.30 12.37 3.25
CA TYR A 310 12.01 11.86 2.78
C TYR A 310 10.79 12.71 3.19
N TRP A 311 10.96 13.94 3.71
CA TRP A 311 9.82 14.78 4.11
C TRP A 311 8.78 15.02 3.00
N LYS A 312 9.22 15.06 1.73
CA LYS A 312 8.33 15.26 0.58
C LYS A 312 7.39 14.07 0.40
N ASP A 313 7.90 12.85 0.59
CA ASP A 313 7.11 11.62 0.49
C ASP A 313 6.10 11.52 1.63
N PHE A 314 6.53 11.83 2.86
CA PHE A 314 5.60 11.93 3.99
C PHE A 314 4.52 12.98 3.76
N LEU A 315 4.87 14.16 3.23
CA LEU A 315 3.90 15.22 2.96
C LEU A 315 2.90 14.83 1.85
N LYS A 316 3.36 14.18 0.77
CA LYS A 316 2.49 13.61 -0.27
C LYS A 316 1.55 12.56 0.33
N GLY A 317 2.09 11.64 1.13
CA GLY A 317 1.32 10.63 1.84
C GLY A 317 0.22 11.22 2.71
N ILE A 318 0.55 12.22 3.55
CA ILE A 318 -0.42 12.98 4.36
C ILE A 318 -1.50 13.60 3.47
N GLY A 319 -1.10 14.23 2.36
CA GLY A 319 -2.03 14.86 1.41
C GLY A 319 -3.03 13.86 0.83
N TYR A 320 -2.58 12.70 0.37
CA TYR A 320 -3.46 11.66 -0.17
C TYR A 320 -4.34 11.02 0.90
N THR A 321 -3.80 10.74 2.10
CA THR A 321 -4.59 10.26 3.24
C THR A 321 -5.73 11.23 3.57
N LEU A 322 -5.44 12.53 3.65
CA LEU A 322 -6.45 13.57 3.91
C LEU A 322 -7.46 13.69 2.77
N LEU A 323 -7.02 13.62 1.52
CA LEU A 323 -7.89 13.68 0.36
C LEU A 323 -8.90 12.52 0.36
N ILE A 324 -8.41 11.28 0.48
CA ILE A 324 -9.24 10.08 0.49
C ILE A 324 -10.21 10.15 1.67
N SER A 325 -9.70 10.35 2.89
CA SER A 325 -10.55 10.38 4.09
C SER A 325 -11.62 11.48 4.04
N LEU A 326 -11.30 12.69 3.58
CA LEU A 326 -12.25 13.80 3.54
C LEU A 326 -13.32 13.57 2.47
N VAL A 327 -12.90 13.27 1.23
CA VAL A 327 -13.81 13.08 0.10
C VAL A 327 -14.72 11.88 0.37
N SER A 328 -14.18 10.78 0.87
CA SER A 328 -14.97 9.61 1.22
C SER A 328 -15.93 9.85 2.38
N THR A 329 -15.54 10.66 3.37
CA THR A 329 -16.48 11.02 4.46
C THR A 329 -17.63 11.87 3.94
N LEU A 330 -17.39 12.77 2.98
CA LEU A 330 -18.45 13.56 2.36
C LEU A 330 -19.42 12.69 1.57
N PHE A 331 -18.94 11.78 0.74
CA PHE A 331 -19.80 10.84 0.01
C PHE A 331 -20.48 9.84 0.94
N GLY A 332 -19.77 9.33 1.96
CA GLY A 332 -20.34 8.51 3.02
C GLY A 332 -21.46 9.23 3.78
N LEU A 333 -21.30 10.53 4.06
CA LEU A 333 -22.36 11.34 4.67
C LEU A 333 -23.59 11.44 3.77
N LEU A 334 -23.40 11.64 2.47
CA LEU A 334 -24.52 11.65 1.51
C LEU A 334 -25.25 10.31 1.48
N ILE A 335 -24.51 9.20 1.37
CA ILE A 335 -25.06 7.84 1.39
C ILE A 335 -25.82 7.59 2.70
N GLY A 336 -25.17 7.86 3.83
CA GLY A 336 -25.76 7.65 5.16
C GLY A 336 -26.98 8.52 5.42
N LEU A 337 -27.00 9.77 4.94
CA LEU A 337 -28.15 10.66 5.06
C LEU A 337 -29.35 10.12 4.27
N ILE A 338 -29.14 9.73 3.01
CA ILE A 338 -30.18 9.16 2.15
C ILE A 338 -30.76 7.89 2.81
N ILE A 339 -29.89 6.96 3.23
CA ILE A 339 -30.31 5.68 3.82
C ILE A 339 -31.02 5.90 5.16
N GLY A 340 -30.48 6.75 6.03
CA GLY A 340 -31.07 7.06 7.34
C GLY A 340 -32.46 7.71 7.23
N ILE A 341 -32.65 8.60 6.24
CA ILE A 341 -33.96 9.19 5.95
C ILE A 341 -34.94 8.11 5.45
N ILE A 342 -34.55 7.30 4.46
CA ILE A 342 -35.44 6.27 3.89
C ILE A 342 -35.91 5.29 4.97
N ARG A 343 -35.01 4.87 5.86
CA ARG A 343 -35.33 3.91 6.92
C ARG A 343 -36.13 4.49 8.09
N THR A 344 -36.33 5.82 8.13
CA THR A 344 -37.19 6.49 9.13
C THR A 344 -38.56 6.90 8.56
N ILE A 345 -38.83 6.59 7.29
CA ILE A 345 -40.14 6.87 6.67
C ILE A 345 -41.24 6.07 7.38
N PRO A 346 -42.34 6.72 7.81
CA PRO A 346 -43.49 6.02 8.39
C PRO A 346 -44.10 4.98 7.43
N LYS A 347 -44.56 3.86 7.97
CA LYS A 347 -45.18 2.78 7.18
C LYS A 347 -46.46 3.27 6.50
N SER A 348 -46.56 3.04 5.20
CA SER A 348 -47.73 3.45 4.42
C SER A 348 -48.98 2.66 4.80
N LYS A 349 -50.15 3.33 4.71
CA LYS A 349 -51.47 2.69 4.82
C LYS A 349 -51.78 1.83 3.58
N ASN A 350 -51.23 2.16 2.42
CA ASN A 350 -51.39 1.39 1.18
C ASN A 350 -50.58 0.08 1.25
N LYS A 351 -51.24 -1.07 1.00
CA LYS A 351 -50.61 -2.40 1.06
C LYS A 351 -49.42 -2.55 0.09
N GLY A 352 -49.55 -2.08 -1.15
CA GLY A 352 -48.48 -2.17 -2.16
C GLY A 352 -47.26 -1.35 -1.76
N LEU A 353 -47.47 -0.10 -1.36
CA LEU A 353 -46.38 0.79 -0.93
C LEU A 353 -45.69 0.28 0.34
N ARG A 354 -46.43 -0.37 1.25
CA ARG A 354 -45.87 -1.01 2.45
C ARG A 354 -44.97 -2.20 2.11
N ILE A 355 -45.32 -3.01 1.10
CA ILE A 355 -44.47 -4.12 0.65
C ILE A 355 -43.19 -3.55 0.05
N LEU A 356 -43.29 -2.54 -0.82
CA LEU A 356 -42.11 -1.87 -1.38
C LEU A 356 -41.19 -1.32 -0.28
N GLN A 357 -41.75 -0.63 0.72
CA GLN A 357 -40.99 -0.13 1.88
C GLN A 357 -40.24 -1.25 2.62
N LYS A 358 -40.88 -2.41 2.83
CA LYS A 358 -40.23 -3.56 3.47
C LYS A 358 -39.06 -4.11 2.64
N VAL A 359 -39.22 -4.20 1.32
CA VAL A 359 -38.15 -4.68 0.44
C VAL A 359 -36.97 -3.71 0.44
N VAL A 360 -37.25 -2.40 0.32
CA VAL A 360 -36.21 -1.37 0.39
C VAL A 360 -35.50 -1.39 1.74
N ASP A 361 -36.25 -1.46 2.85
CA ASP A 361 -35.65 -1.53 4.19
C ASP A 361 -34.81 -2.80 4.38
N PHE A 362 -35.23 -3.93 3.83
CA PHE A 362 -34.43 -5.16 3.83
C PHE A 362 -33.10 -4.98 3.07
N ILE A 363 -33.14 -4.43 1.85
CA ILE A 363 -31.92 -4.19 1.04
C ILE A 363 -30.98 -3.22 1.75
N LEU A 364 -31.50 -2.13 2.30
CA LEU A 364 -30.69 -1.14 3.01
C LEU A 364 -30.12 -1.70 4.32
N SER A 365 -30.89 -2.52 5.04
CA SER A 365 -30.40 -3.21 6.24
C SER A 365 -29.30 -4.20 5.89
N ALA A 366 -29.48 -5.00 4.83
CA ALA A 366 -28.45 -5.92 4.35
C ALA A 366 -27.16 -5.18 3.95
N TYR A 367 -27.26 -4.05 3.23
CA TYR A 367 -26.12 -3.19 2.95
C TYR A 367 -25.41 -2.75 4.24
N ILE A 368 -26.14 -2.21 5.22
CA ILE A 368 -25.56 -1.74 6.49
C ILE A 368 -24.86 -2.90 7.23
N GLU A 369 -25.53 -4.05 7.33
CA GLU A 369 -25.02 -5.24 8.01
C GLU A 369 -23.77 -5.80 7.34
N ILE A 370 -23.74 -5.89 6.01
CA ILE A 370 -22.59 -6.37 5.25
C ILE A 370 -21.39 -5.43 5.43
N PHE A 371 -21.57 -4.12 5.21
CA PHE A 371 -20.44 -3.18 5.20
C PHE A 371 -19.88 -2.90 6.59
N ARG A 372 -20.71 -2.95 7.64
CA ARG A 372 -20.24 -2.84 9.04
C ARG A 372 -19.76 -4.18 9.61
N GLY A 373 -20.27 -5.29 9.10
CA GLY A 373 -19.94 -6.65 9.57
C GLY A 373 -18.72 -7.28 8.91
N THR A 374 -18.15 -6.66 7.87
CA THR A 374 -16.99 -7.20 7.15
C THR A 374 -15.78 -6.25 7.21
N PRO A 375 -14.54 -6.77 7.31
CA PRO A 375 -13.35 -5.93 7.33
C PRO A 375 -13.18 -5.12 6.03
N MET A 376 -12.86 -3.83 6.13
CA MET A 376 -12.69 -2.96 4.96
C MET A 376 -11.54 -3.42 4.05
N MET A 377 -10.48 -4.03 4.61
CA MET A 377 -9.39 -4.65 3.85
C MET A 377 -9.92 -5.75 2.90
N VAL A 378 -10.85 -6.58 3.36
CA VAL A 378 -11.46 -7.65 2.55
C VAL A 378 -12.40 -7.05 1.51
N GLN A 379 -13.19 -6.02 1.88
CA GLN A 379 -14.03 -5.28 0.93
C GLN A 379 -13.21 -4.70 -0.21
N ALA A 380 -12.02 -4.15 0.09
CA ALA A 380 -11.13 -3.60 -0.92
C ALA A 380 -10.66 -4.65 -1.92
N MET A 381 -10.20 -5.81 -1.43
CA MET A 381 -9.77 -6.93 -2.29
C MET A 381 -10.92 -7.43 -3.18
N VAL A 382 -12.11 -7.65 -2.61
CA VAL A 382 -13.28 -8.16 -3.35
C VAL A 382 -13.74 -7.16 -4.41
N ILE A 383 -13.80 -5.87 -4.08
CA ILE A 383 -14.27 -4.85 -5.03
C ILE A 383 -13.27 -4.65 -6.16
N TYR A 384 -11.98 -4.54 -5.84
CA TYR A 384 -10.93 -4.28 -6.82
C TYR A 384 -10.72 -5.48 -7.75
N TRP A 385 -10.43 -6.66 -7.19
CA TRP A 385 -10.17 -7.88 -7.97
C TRP A 385 -11.43 -8.51 -8.52
N GLY A 386 -12.56 -8.40 -7.83
CA GLY A 386 -13.86 -8.87 -8.36
C GLY A 386 -14.30 -8.08 -9.58
N TYR A 387 -14.01 -6.77 -9.64
CA TYR A 387 -14.23 -5.99 -10.86
C TYR A 387 -13.31 -6.45 -12.00
N ALA A 388 -12.02 -6.65 -11.71
CA ALA A 388 -11.08 -7.18 -12.71
C ALA A 388 -11.55 -8.53 -13.26
N PHE A 389 -11.95 -9.46 -12.39
CA PHE A 389 -12.53 -10.73 -12.80
C PHE A 389 -13.78 -10.56 -13.68
N ALA A 390 -14.72 -9.70 -13.28
CA ALA A 390 -15.99 -9.49 -14.00
C ALA A 390 -15.82 -8.81 -15.37
N THR A 391 -14.76 -8.05 -15.56
CA THR A 391 -14.50 -7.27 -16.79
C THR A 391 -13.46 -7.90 -17.71
N GLY A 392 -13.08 -9.16 -17.47
CA GLY A 392 -12.07 -9.84 -18.28
C GLY A 392 -10.66 -9.30 -18.06
N GLY A 393 -10.42 -8.66 -16.92
CA GLY A 393 -9.11 -8.26 -16.43
C GLY A 393 -8.96 -6.79 -16.13
N GLN A 394 -9.84 -5.91 -16.59
CA GLN A 394 -9.66 -4.46 -16.40
C GLN A 394 -9.70 -4.07 -14.92
N THR A 395 -8.66 -3.40 -14.42
CA THR A 395 -8.64 -2.90 -13.05
C THR A 395 -9.24 -1.50 -12.95
N LEU A 396 -9.81 -1.18 -11.79
CA LEU A 396 -10.27 0.16 -11.48
C LEU A 396 -9.08 1.09 -11.20
N ASN A 397 -9.27 2.41 -11.36
CA ASN A 397 -8.30 3.37 -10.88
C ASN A 397 -8.20 3.31 -9.34
N LEU A 398 -6.98 3.11 -8.81
CA LEU A 398 -6.73 2.92 -7.37
C LEU A 398 -7.28 4.05 -6.48
N MET A 399 -7.11 5.31 -6.89
CA MET A 399 -7.62 6.46 -6.12
C MET A 399 -9.15 6.47 -6.10
N LEU A 400 -9.80 6.18 -7.24
CA LEU A 400 -11.25 6.08 -7.31
C LEU A 400 -11.79 4.88 -6.52
N SER A 401 -11.09 3.74 -6.58
CA SER A 401 -11.40 2.57 -5.74
C SER A 401 -11.33 2.92 -4.27
N ALA A 402 -10.24 3.58 -3.82
CA ALA A 402 -10.09 4.02 -2.44
C ALA A 402 -11.26 4.91 -2.00
N ILE A 403 -11.59 5.93 -2.81
CA ILE A 403 -12.68 6.84 -2.49
C ILE A 403 -14.00 6.07 -2.39
N PHE A 404 -14.29 5.21 -3.36
CA PHE A 404 -15.52 4.42 -3.40
C PHE A 404 -15.66 3.47 -2.21
N ILE A 405 -14.64 2.65 -1.94
CA ILE A 405 -14.63 1.65 -0.87
C ILE A 405 -14.82 2.31 0.50
N VAL A 406 -14.09 3.40 0.78
CA VAL A 406 -14.24 4.11 2.05
C VAL A 406 -15.61 4.79 2.11
N SER A 407 -16.12 5.36 1.02
CA SER A 407 -17.43 6.02 1.01
C SER A 407 -18.58 5.07 1.35
N ILE A 408 -18.59 3.87 0.75
CA ILE A 408 -19.64 2.88 1.01
C ILE A 408 -19.49 2.25 2.39
N ASN A 409 -18.27 2.10 2.92
CA ASN A 409 -18.05 1.64 4.27
C ASN A 409 -18.55 2.68 5.28
N THR A 410 -18.04 3.91 5.18
CA THR A 410 -18.46 5.05 6.02
C THR A 410 -19.96 5.34 5.90
N GLY A 411 -20.55 5.20 4.71
CA GLY A 411 -21.98 5.41 4.49
C GLY A 411 -22.87 4.47 5.31
N ALA A 412 -22.44 3.23 5.52
CA ALA A 412 -23.15 2.27 6.36
C ALA A 412 -23.11 2.65 7.85
N TYR A 413 -21.96 3.13 8.34
CA TYR A 413 -21.83 3.65 9.71
C TYR A 413 -22.65 4.93 9.91
N ILE A 414 -22.53 5.89 8.99
CA ILE A 414 -23.27 7.15 9.05
C ILE A 414 -24.79 6.92 8.92
N ALA A 415 -25.25 5.92 8.17
CA ALA A 415 -26.68 5.61 8.08
C ALA A 415 -27.32 5.35 9.45
N GLU A 416 -26.63 4.63 10.34
CA GLU A 416 -27.10 4.39 11.71
C GLU A 416 -26.99 5.63 12.60
N ILE A 417 -25.94 6.43 12.43
CA ILE A 417 -25.78 7.72 13.12
C ILE A 417 -26.94 8.65 12.76
N VAL A 418 -27.25 8.79 11.46
CA VAL A 418 -28.37 9.61 10.96
C VAL A 418 -29.69 9.08 11.49
N ARG A 419 -29.93 7.76 11.42
CA ARG A 419 -31.16 7.14 11.94
C ARG A 419 -31.33 7.43 13.44
N GLY A 420 -30.27 7.26 14.23
CA GLY A 420 -30.25 7.60 15.65
C GLY A 420 -30.51 9.09 15.90
N GLY A 421 -29.90 9.97 15.11
CA GLY A 421 -30.11 11.41 15.16
C GLY A 421 -31.55 11.82 14.86
N ILE A 422 -32.19 11.22 13.85
CA ILE A 422 -33.61 11.46 13.51
C ILE A 422 -34.52 11.01 14.64
N ILE A 423 -34.29 9.82 15.19
CA ILE A 423 -35.10 9.25 16.29
C ILE A 423 -34.96 10.09 17.58
N GLY A 424 -33.80 10.73 17.77
CA GLY A 424 -33.52 11.59 18.92
C GLY A 424 -34.25 12.93 18.91
N ILE A 425 -34.85 13.36 17.79
CA ILE A 425 -35.61 14.61 17.71
C ILE A 425 -36.97 14.43 18.41
N ASP A 426 -37.37 15.45 19.17
CA ASP A 426 -38.65 15.49 19.87
C ASP A 426 -39.83 15.22 18.91
N LYS A 427 -40.73 14.31 19.31
CA LYS A 427 -41.87 13.90 18.47
C LYS A 427 -42.83 15.06 18.16
N GLY A 428 -42.92 16.04 19.04
CA GLY A 428 -43.70 17.26 18.86
C GLY A 428 -43.26 18.08 17.64
N GLN A 429 -41.99 18.04 17.25
CA GLN A 429 -41.52 18.66 16.00
C GLN A 429 -42.16 18.02 14.76
N PHE A 430 -42.27 16.69 14.75
CA PHE A 430 -42.94 15.96 13.68
C PHE A 430 -44.46 16.15 13.70
N GLU A 431 -45.06 16.28 14.88
CA GLU A 431 -46.50 16.50 15.04
C GLU A 431 -46.89 17.94 14.65
N GLY A 432 -46.13 18.94 15.08
CA GLY A 432 -46.34 20.34 14.72
C GLY A 432 -46.21 20.60 13.22
N ALA A 433 -45.18 20.05 12.57
CA ALA A 433 -45.03 20.14 11.11
C ALA A 433 -46.21 19.52 10.36
N ARG A 434 -46.70 18.36 10.84
CA ARG A 434 -47.88 17.70 10.26
C ARG A 434 -49.18 18.46 10.53
N ALA A 435 -49.29 19.12 11.68
CA ALA A 435 -50.46 19.93 12.03
C ALA A 435 -50.65 21.14 11.09
N ILE A 436 -49.55 21.71 10.57
CA ILE A 436 -49.58 22.78 9.56
C ILE A 436 -49.59 22.27 8.12
N GLY A 437 -49.86 20.97 7.90
CA GLY A 437 -50.04 20.38 6.58
C GLY A 437 -48.76 20.01 5.82
N MET A 438 -47.59 20.02 6.46
CA MET A 438 -46.35 19.61 5.79
C MET A 438 -46.37 18.11 5.46
N SER A 439 -45.99 17.76 4.23
CA SER A 439 -45.68 16.38 3.85
C SER A 439 -44.46 15.86 4.64
N HIS A 440 -44.26 14.54 4.65
CA HIS A 440 -43.09 13.95 5.29
C HIS A 440 -41.77 14.48 4.70
N PHE A 441 -41.69 14.64 3.37
CA PHE A 441 -40.51 15.21 2.73
C PHE A 441 -40.27 16.66 3.13
N GLN A 442 -41.32 17.50 3.15
CA GLN A 442 -41.20 18.88 3.62
C GLN A 442 -40.78 18.94 5.09
N THR A 443 -41.35 18.07 5.94
CA THR A 443 -40.99 17.96 7.37
C THR A 443 -39.52 17.59 7.51
N MET A 444 -39.05 16.60 6.76
CA MET A 444 -37.65 16.18 6.78
C MET A 444 -36.71 17.30 6.34
N VAL A 445 -36.92 17.90 5.17
CA VAL A 445 -36.01 18.90 4.60
C VAL A 445 -35.96 20.20 5.40
N HIS A 446 -37.11 20.71 5.87
CA HIS A 446 -37.19 22.04 6.45
C HIS A 446 -37.12 22.06 7.99
N VAL A 447 -37.48 20.97 8.66
CA VAL A 447 -37.55 20.91 10.13
C VAL A 447 -36.51 19.95 10.69
N ILE A 448 -36.53 18.68 10.24
CA ILE A 448 -35.79 17.61 10.92
C ILE A 448 -34.31 17.56 10.49
N ILE A 449 -34.02 17.47 9.19
CA ILE A 449 -32.65 17.34 8.65
C ILE A 449 -31.72 18.46 9.13
N PRO A 450 -32.11 19.75 9.15
CA PRO A 450 -31.25 20.80 9.67
C PRO A 450 -30.85 20.58 11.13
N GLN A 451 -31.77 20.06 11.96
CA GLN A 451 -31.49 19.71 13.36
C GLN A 451 -30.61 18.47 13.45
N VAL A 452 -30.92 17.43 12.66
CA VAL A 452 -30.16 16.17 12.62
C VAL A 452 -28.72 16.43 12.23
N LEU A 453 -28.45 17.16 11.15
CA LEU A 453 -27.10 17.50 10.70
C LEU A 453 -26.26 18.17 11.80
N ARG A 454 -26.89 19.03 12.63
CA ARG A 454 -26.21 19.65 13.77
C ARG A 454 -25.95 18.67 14.91
N SER A 455 -26.92 17.80 15.19
CA SER A 455 -26.81 16.80 16.26
C SER A 455 -25.80 15.69 15.97
N ILE A 456 -25.67 15.27 14.71
CA ILE A 456 -24.78 14.17 14.31
C ILE A 456 -23.38 14.64 13.94
N LEU A 457 -23.16 15.95 13.80
CA LEU A 457 -21.87 16.51 13.38
C LEU A 457 -20.68 15.98 14.20
N PRO A 458 -20.77 15.81 15.54
CA PRO A 458 -19.66 15.24 16.30
C PRO A 458 -19.36 13.79 15.93
N ALA A 459 -20.40 12.99 15.68
CA ALA A 459 -20.24 11.60 15.29
C ALA A 459 -19.65 11.47 13.87
N VAL A 460 -20.15 12.27 12.92
CA VAL A 460 -19.58 12.33 11.55
C VAL A 460 -18.13 12.79 11.56
N SER A 461 -17.79 13.73 12.44
CA SER A 461 -16.41 14.21 12.58
C SER A 461 -15.48 13.13 13.18
N ASN A 462 -16.01 12.29 14.08
CA ASN A 462 -15.27 11.12 14.57
C ASN A 462 -15.05 10.08 13.45
N GLU A 463 -16.05 9.84 12.59
CA GLU A 463 -15.90 8.97 11.41
C GLU A 463 -14.80 9.48 10.47
N PHE A 464 -14.68 10.79 10.26
CA PHE A 464 -13.56 11.35 9.50
C PHE A 464 -12.19 11.01 10.11
N VAL A 465 -12.05 11.12 11.44
CA VAL A 465 -10.78 10.78 12.14
C VAL A 465 -10.49 9.28 12.06
N ILE A 466 -11.52 8.43 12.05
CA ILE A 466 -11.38 6.99 11.83
C ILE A 466 -10.88 6.74 10.40
N ASN A 467 -11.52 7.34 9.39
CA ASN A 467 -11.15 7.20 7.99
C ASN A 467 -9.70 7.61 7.71
N VAL A 468 -9.17 8.62 8.40
CA VAL A 468 -7.75 9.03 8.29
C VAL A 468 -6.78 7.88 8.63
N LYS A 469 -7.15 7.02 9.58
CA LYS A 469 -6.35 5.83 9.93
C LYS A 469 -6.69 4.68 9.00
N ASP A 470 -7.97 4.44 8.77
CA ASP A 470 -8.45 3.27 8.03
C ASP A 470 -8.05 3.31 6.55
N THR A 471 -7.69 4.46 5.98
CA THR A 471 -7.09 4.50 4.62
C THR A 471 -5.86 3.61 4.50
N SER A 472 -5.10 3.38 5.58
CA SER A 472 -3.89 2.55 5.55
C SER A 472 -4.18 1.10 5.18
N VAL A 473 -5.39 0.59 5.47
CA VAL A 473 -5.75 -0.81 5.13
C VAL A 473 -5.92 -1.01 3.63
N LEU A 474 -6.08 0.06 2.85
CA LEU A 474 -6.17 0.01 1.39
C LEU A 474 -4.81 -0.20 0.71
N ASN A 475 -3.72 -0.18 1.48
CA ASN A 475 -2.38 -0.52 0.99
C ASN A 475 -2.34 -1.90 0.31
N VAL A 476 -3.25 -2.81 0.70
CA VAL A 476 -3.36 -4.19 0.20
C VAL A 476 -3.74 -4.29 -1.27
N ILE A 477 -4.39 -3.26 -1.81
CA ILE A 477 -4.65 -3.13 -3.25
C ILE A 477 -3.69 -2.12 -3.90
N GLY A 478 -2.69 -1.61 -3.18
CA GLY A 478 -1.69 -0.67 -3.70
C GLY A 478 -2.10 0.82 -3.67
N VAL A 479 -3.10 1.20 -2.86
CA VAL A 479 -3.49 2.62 -2.74
C VAL A 479 -2.35 3.43 -2.14
N THR A 480 -2.00 4.53 -2.82
CA THR A 480 -0.94 5.45 -2.44
C THR A 480 -1.41 6.42 -1.36
N GLU A 481 -1.07 6.14 -0.12
CA GLU A 481 -1.31 7.01 1.05
C GLU A 481 -0.11 6.96 2.02
N LEU A 482 -0.21 7.57 3.21
CA LEU A 482 0.91 7.71 4.15
C LEU A 482 1.62 6.38 4.48
N TYR A 483 0.90 5.31 4.77
CA TYR A 483 1.49 4.00 5.06
C TYR A 483 2.16 3.38 3.83
N PHE A 484 1.59 3.55 2.64
CA PHE A 484 2.24 3.14 1.38
C PHE A 484 3.60 3.85 1.16
N PHE A 485 3.66 5.18 1.33
CA PHE A 485 4.93 5.91 1.23
C PHE A 485 5.91 5.50 2.33
N THR A 486 5.42 5.17 3.53
CA THR A 486 6.23 4.64 4.62
C THR A 486 6.92 3.33 4.22
N ASN A 487 6.17 2.39 3.62
CA ASN A 487 6.73 1.12 3.13
C ASN A 487 7.79 1.33 2.04
N ILE A 488 7.62 2.31 1.16
CA ILE A 488 8.65 2.65 0.16
C ILE A 488 9.93 3.12 0.85
N ILE A 489 9.81 4.02 1.83
CA ILE A 489 10.98 4.55 2.54
C ILE A 489 11.68 3.44 3.33
N VAL A 490 10.93 2.53 3.95
CA VAL A 490 11.48 1.33 4.60
C VAL A 490 12.32 0.53 3.61
N LYS A 491 11.79 0.23 2.43
CA LYS A 491 12.48 -0.57 1.40
C LYS A 491 13.70 0.14 0.79
N GLN A 492 13.69 1.47 0.73
CA GLN A 492 14.83 2.26 0.24
C GLN A 492 15.94 2.45 1.28
N THR A 493 15.60 2.40 2.57
CA THR A 493 16.55 2.67 3.68
C THR A 493 16.96 1.41 4.44
N TYR A 494 16.23 0.31 4.22
CA TYR A 494 16.29 -0.92 5.00
C TYR A 494 16.10 -0.72 6.52
N LYS A 495 15.40 0.37 6.91
CA LYS A 495 15.21 0.78 8.31
C LYS A 495 13.74 0.66 8.72
N ASN A 496 13.36 -0.49 9.27
CA ASN A 496 12.00 -0.72 9.76
C ASN A 496 11.61 0.22 10.91
N PHE A 497 12.29 0.09 12.05
CA PHE A 497 11.83 0.73 13.29
C PHE A 497 11.78 2.26 13.23
N PRO A 498 12.85 2.98 12.81
CA PRO A 498 12.81 4.45 12.71
C PRO A 498 11.71 4.98 11.78
N VAL A 499 11.52 4.34 10.62
CA VAL A 499 10.57 4.80 9.61
C VAL A 499 9.12 4.57 10.05
N TYR A 500 8.78 3.39 10.58
CA TYR A 500 7.44 3.13 11.12
C TYR A 500 7.15 3.96 12.37
N PHE A 501 8.15 4.24 13.20
CA PHE A 501 8.01 5.15 14.34
C PHE A 501 7.63 6.56 13.87
N ILE A 502 8.30 7.09 12.85
CA ILE A 502 7.92 8.38 12.23
C ILE A 502 6.47 8.34 11.74
N CYS A 503 6.09 7.30 11.00
CA CYS A 503 4.73 7.14 10.49
C CYS A 503 3.68 7.15 11.60
N CYS A 504 3.92 6.41 12.69
CA CYS A 504 3.05 6.39 13.87
C CYS A 504 2.87 7.79 14.47
N VAL A 505 3.96 8.54 14.64
CA VAL A 505 3.93 9.91 15.16
C VAL A 505 3.17 10.85 14.20
N ILE A 506 3.32 10.68 12.89
CA ILE A 506 2.58 11.46 11.90
C ILE A 506 1.08 11.18 12.02
N TYR A 507 0.63 9.92 12.05
CA TYR A 507 -0.79 9.60 12.24
C TYR A 507 -1.32 10.16 13.56
N PHE A 508 -0.55 10.08 14.65
CA PHE A 508 -0.94 10.66 15.94
C PHE A 508 -1.10 12.18 15.85
N ILE A 509 -0.12 12.90 15.30
CA ILE A 509 -0.20 14.36 15.13
C ILE A 509 -1.38 14.74 14.24
N LEU A 510 -1.56 14.02 13.13
CA LEU A 510 -2.64 14.26 12.17
C LEU A 510 -4.01 14.12 12.85
N THR A 511 -4.25 12.98 13.52
CA THR A 511 -5.50 12.73 14.24
C THR A 511 -5.71 13.70 15.40
N PHE A 512 -4.66 14.04 16.16
CA PHE A 512 -4.72 15.02 17.25
C PHE A 512 -5.12 16.42 16.75
N VAL A 513 -4.45 16.90 15.69
CA VAL A 513 -4.73 18.22 15.10
C VAL A 513 -6.15 18.27 14.53
N ILE A 514 -6.55 17.27 13.75
CA ILE A 514 -7.89 17.18 13.16
C ILE A 514 -8.96 17.18 14.26
N THR A 515 -8.79 16.36 15.30
CA THR A 515 -9.73 16.29 16.42
C THR A 515 -9.87 17.64 17.14
N ARG A 516 -8.79 18.40 17.29
CA ARG A 516 -8.85 19.74 17.90
C ARG A 516 -9.53 20.76 17.00
N ILE A 517 -9.25 20.74 15.70
CA ILE A 517 -9.94 21.59 14.72
C ILE A 517 -11.45 21.31 14.74
N ILE A 518 -11.84 20.03 14.71
CA ILE A 518 -13.22 19.58 14.83
C ILE A 518 -13.86 20.13 16.11
N LYS A 519 -13.23 19.96 17.28
CA LYS A 519 -13.78 20.45 18.57
C LYS A 519 -13.97 21.98 18.58
N LEU A 520 -13.09 22.73 17.91
CA LEU A 520 -13.25 24.17 17.78
C LEU A 520 -14.45 24.53 16.88
N ILE A 521 -14.63 23.79 15.79
CA ILE A 521 -15.77 23.93 14.87
C ILE A 521 -17.08 23.57 15.59
N GLU A 522 -17.12 22.44 16.29
CA GLU A 522 -18.25 21.99 17.11
C GLU A 522 -18.66 23.04 18.14
N LYS A 523 -17.71 23.56 18.92
CA LYS A 523 -17.98 24.59 19.93
C LYS A 523 -18.58 25.86 19.33
N LYS A 524 -18.15 26.25 18.13
CA LYS A 524 -18.70 27.40 17.40
C LYS A 524 -20.12 27.12 16.91
N ILE A 525 -20.39 25.89 16.49
CA ILE A 525 -21.70 25.46 15.98
C ILE A 525 -22.70 25.22 17.11
N SER A 526 -22.31 24.76 18.30
CA SER A 526 -23.28 24.47 19.38
C SER A 526 -23.96 25.70 20.00
N GLY A 527 -23.46 26.92 19.75
CA GLY A 527 -24.05 28.16 20.32
C GLY A 527 -23.95 28.25 21.85
N LYS A 528 -24.43 29.36 22.46
CA LYS A 528 -24.54 29.47 23.93
C LYS A 528 -25.72 28.60 24.40
N VAL A 529 -25.52 27.78 25.44
CA VAL A 529 -26.51 26.87 26.05
C VAL A 529 -27.57 27.64 26.88
N ASN A 530 -27.96 28.84 26.47
CA ASN A 530 -28.95 29.65 27.16
C ASN A 530 -30.08 29.98 26.20
N TYR A 531 -31.10 29.13 26.16
CA TYR A 531 -32.43 29.63 25.80
C TYR A 531 -33.18 29.87 27.12
N GLU A 532 -33.50 31.13 27.41
CA GLU A 532 -34.60 31.42 28.32
C GLU A 532 -35.88 31.00 27.61
N LEU A 533 -36.64 30.10 28.23
CA LEU A 533 -38.02 29.81 27.80
C LEU A 533 -38.82 31.12 27.89
N ALA A 534 -39.15 31.72 26.76
CA ALA A 534 -40.10 32.81 26.68
C ALA A 534 -41.49 32.27 27.09
N GLY A 535 -41.73 32.22 28.40
CA GLY A 535 -42.95 31.66 28.98
C GLY A 535 -42.92 31.53 30.50
N SER A 536 -41.74 31.48 31.14
CA SER A 536 -41.64 31.43 32.61
C SER A 536 -41.43 32.81 33.22
N LYS A 537 -42.31 33.77 32.90
CA LYS A 537 -42.63 34.85 33.83
C LYS A 537 -43.87 34.42 34.60
N VAL A 538 -43.65 33.81 35.76
CA VAL A 538 -44.68 33.72 36.78
C VAL A 538 -45.00 35.17 37.17
N ILE A 539 -46.17 35.66 36.78
CA ILE A 539 -46.71 36.91 37.30
C ILE A 539 -47.27 36.54 38.69
N ASN A 540 -46.45 36.66 39.71
CA ASN A 540 -46.93 36.73 41.08
C ASN A 540 -46.91 38.20 41.50
N GLU A 541 -47.97 38.58 42.23
CA GLU A 541 -48.28 39.90 42.79
C GLU A 541 -49.17 40.80 41.90
N VAL A 542 -50.48 40.60 42.06
CA VAL A 542 -51.41 41.72 42.22
C VAL A 542 -52.11 41.51 43.55
N ASP A 543 -51.74 42.36 44.52
CA ASP A 543 -52.38 42.49 45.83
C ASP A 543 -53.88 42.72 45.67
N LEU A 544 -54.68 41.85 46.32
CA LEU A 544 -56.09 42.09 46.58
C LEU A 544 -56.20 42.94 47.86
N HIS A 545 -56.18 44.25 47.68
CA HIS A 545 -56.72 45.21 48.63
C HIS A 545 -57.62 46.20 47.89
N GLU A 546 -58.91 45.86 47.80
CA GLU A 546 -60.05 46.73 48.14
C GLU A 546 -61.33 45.88 48.29
#